data_AF-A0A660WN86-F1
#
_entry.id   AF-A0A660WN86-F1
#
_cell.length_a   1.000
_cell.length_b   1.000
_cell.length_c   1.000
_cell.angle_alpha   90.00
_cell.angle_beta   90.00
_cell.angle_gamma   90.00
#
_symmetry.space_group_name_H-M   'P 1'
#
loop_
_entity.id
_entity.type
_entity.pdbx_description
1 polymer ?
#
loop_
_entity_poly.entity_id
_entity_poly.type
_entity_poly.pdbx_seq_one_letter_code
_entity_poly.pdbx_strand_id
1 'polypeptide(L)'
;MSRILIHICCAPCLAGSLLALEELGEYEIEGLYYNPNIHPLNEFRLREDSLREYVTTLPEIRVHYIDYDPREYFRAIGEKFDPPYRCYSCWQLRLEKTAQFAKKNNIPLFTSTLLVSPYQDQEKLKQLGKLAGEKY
;
A
#
# COMPACT_ATOMS: atom_id res chain seq x y z
N MET A 1 11.26 18.33 7.60
CA MET A 1 10.43 17.58 6.63
C MET A 1 9.60 16.56 7.41
N SER A 2 8.35 16.31 7.03
CA SER A 2 7.52 15.30 7.68
C SER A 2 7.79 13.93 7.06
N ARG A 3 7.82 12.87 7.88
CA ARG A 3 7.95 11.48 7.42
C ARG A 3 6.60 10.95 6.94
N ILE A 4 6.59 10.24 5.82
CA ILE A 4 5.39 9.59 5.26
C ILE A 4 5.68 8.15 4.88
N LEU A 5 4.78 7.25 5.26
CA LEU A 5 4.81 5.86 4.84
C LEU A 5 3.86 5.64 3.65
N ILE A 6 4.37 5.20 2.51
CA ILE A 6 3.54 4.82 1.36
C ILE A 6 3.33 3.31 1.31
N HIS A 7 2.08 2.86 1.32
CA HIS A 7 1.72 1.50 0.94
C HIS A 7 2.02 1.26 -0.54
N ILE A 8 2.73 0.18 -0.87
CA ILE A 8 3.12 -0.19 -2.23
C ILE A 8 2.48 -1.52 -2.63
N CYS A 9 1.76 -1.52 -3.75
CA CYS A 9 1.21 -2.75 -4.34
C CYS A 9 2.09 -3.38 -5.44
N CYS A 10 2.89 -2.59 -6.16
CA CYS A 10 3.90 -2.99 -7.16
C CYS A 10 4.76 -1.77 -7.59
N ALA A 11 5.85 -2.02 -8.33
CA ALA A 11 6.78 -0.98 -8.78
C ALA A 11 6.15 0.14 -9.63
N PRO A 12 5.33 -0.14 -10.68
CA PRO A 12 4.73 0.92 -11.48
C PRO A 12 3.82 1.86 -10.69
N CYS A 13 3.09 1.32 -9.70
CA CYS A 13 2.21 2.14 -8.86
C CYS A 13 3.01 3.02 -7.89
N LEU A 14 4.17 2.57 -7.41
CA LEU A 14 5.09 3.44 -6.67
C LEU A 14 5.60 4.58 -7.55
N ALA A 15 6.10 4.27 -8.75
CA ALA A 15 6.61 5.27 -9.69
C ALA A 15 5.59 6.39 -9.95
N GLY A 16 4.34 6.03 -10.24
CA GLY A 16 3.26 7.02 -10.41
C GLY A 16 2.91 7.82 -9.16
N SER A 17 3.04 7.21 -7.96
CA SER A 17 2.74 7.91 -6.69
C SER A 17 3.85 8.87 -6.27
N LEU A 18 5.11 8.57 -6.61
CA LEU A 18 6.25 9.44 -6.27
C LEU A 18 6.15 10.77 -7.01
N LEU A 19 5.79 10.76 -8.29
CA LEU A 19 5.53 11.98 -9.07
C LEU A 19 4.49 12.88 -8.39
N ALA A 20 3.38 12.29 -7.92
CA ALA A 20 2.33 13.03 -7.23
C ALA A 20 2.78 13.54 -5.84
N LEU A 21 3.63 12.79 -5.12
CA LEU A 21 4.15 13.23 -3.82
C LEU A 21 5.14 14.40 -3.96
N GLU A 22 5.98 14.39 -5.01
CA GLU A 22 6.90 15.49 -5.32
C GLU A 22 6.15 16.80 -5.56
N GLU A 23 5.00 16.75 -6.25
CA GLU A 23 4.15 17.92 -6.49
C GLU A 23 3.51 18.48 -5.20
N LEU A 24 3.31 17.65 -4.18
CA LEU A 24 2.68 18.04 -2.91
C LEU A 24 3.67 18.65 -1.88
N GLY A 25 4.98 18.52 -2.13
CA GLY A 25 6.04 19.11 -1.31
C GLY A 25 7.07 18.10 -0.81
N GLU A 26 7.93 18.57 0.08
CA GLU A 26 9.08 17.80 0.55
C GLU A 26 8.73 16.88 1.74
N TYR A 27 8.76 15.57 1.49
CA TYR A 27 8.57 14.52 2.50
C TYR A 27 9.78 13.59 2.57
N GLU A 28 10.04 13.06 3.76
CA GLU A 28 10.92 11.90 3.93
C GLU A 28 10.07 10.64 3.72
N ILE A 29 10.31 9.91 2.62
CA ILE A 29 9.42 8.84 2.16
C ILE A 29 9.99 7.47 2.55
N GLU A 30 9.16 6.66 3.22
CA GLU A 30 9.40 5.24 3.42
C GLU A 30 8.30 4.42 2.72
N GLY A 31 8.67 3.27 2.15
CA GLY A 31 7.73 2.36 1.48
C GLY A 31 7.38 1.15 2.32
N LEU A 32 6.16 0.64 2.18
CA LEU A 32 5.73 -0.65 2.71
C LEU A 32 5.13 -1.51 1.60
N TYR A 33 5.86 -2.51 1.13
CA TYR A 33 5.35 -3.51 0.20
C TYR A 33 4.45 -4.50 0.92
N TYR A 34 3.15 -4.45 0.62
CA TYR A 34 2.16 -5.35 1.21
C TYR A 34 0.97 -5.55 0.27
N ASN A 35 0.87 -6.74 -0.33
CA ASN A 35 -0.23 -7.06 -1.25
C ASN A 35 -0.58 -8.56 -1.18
N PRO A 36 -1.31 -8.99 -0.15
CA PRO A 36 -1.64 -10.41 0.07
C PRO A 36 -2.65 -10.99 -0.94
N ASN A 37 -3.22 -10.15 -1.82
CA ASN A 37 -4.15 -10.56 -2.89
C ASN A 37 -3.43 -11.04 -4.17
N ILE A 38 -2.10 -10.91 -4.26
CA ILE A 38 -1.40 -11.39 -5.45
C ILE A 38 -1.33 -12.92 -5.38
N HIS A 39 -1.86 -13.58 -6.40
CA HIS A 39 -1.76 -15.02 -6.55
C HIS A 39 -1.48 -15.35 -8.02
N PRO A 40 -0.72 -16.41 -8.31
CA PRO A 40 -0.07 -17.32 -7.36
C PRO A 40 1.21 -16.72 -6.73
N LEU A 41 1.90 -17.48 -5.88
CA LEU A 41 3.15 -17.04 -5.22
C LEU A 41 4.22 -16.57 -6.22
N ASN A 42 4.30 -17.19 -7.40
CA ASN A 42 5.23 -16.77 -8.45
C ASN A 42 4.99 -15.32 -8.91
N GLU A 43 3.73 -14.92 -9.11
CA GLU A 43 3.37 -13.54 -9.47
C GLU A 43 3.70 -12.56 -8.32
N PHE A 44 3.51 -12.98 -7.07
CA PHE A 44 3.91 -12.15 -5.92
C PHE A 44 5.41 -11.90 -5.92
N ARG A 45 6.21 -12.97 -6.11
CA ARG A 45 7.68 -12.87 -6.17
C ARG A 45 8.15 -11.99 -7.33
N LEU A 46 7.59 -12.17 -8.53
CA LEU A 46 7.93 -11.34 -9.68
C LEU A 46 7.67 -9.84 -9.42
N ARG A 47 6.56 -9.51 -8.75
CA ARG A 47 6.25 -8.12 -8.39
C ARG A 47 7.14 -7.58 -7.28
N GLU A 48 7.50 -8.41 -6.31
CA GLU A 48 8.45 -8.05 -5.26
C GLU A 48 9.85 -7.80 -5.85
N ASP A 49 10.34 -8.70 -6.70
CA ASP A 49 11.64 -8.61 -7.35
C ASP A 49 11.72 -7.36 -8.24
N SER A 50 10.68 -7.10 -9.04
CA SER A 50 10.58 -5.87 -9.84
C SER A 50 10.60 -4.61 -8.98
N LEU A 51 9.95 -4.63 -7.80
CA LEU A 51 10.04 -3.51 -6.85
C LEU A 51 11.44 -3.38 -6.27
N ARG A 52 12.08 -4.49 -5.87
CA ARG A 52 13.46 -4.51 -5.36
C ARG A 52 14.45 -3.92 -6.36
N GLU A 53 14.31 -4.28 -7.64
CA GLU A 53 15.11 -3.71 -8.72
C GLU A 53 14.84 -2.20 -8.86
N TYR A 54 13.57 -1.80 -8.93
CA TYR A 54 13.21 -0.40 -9.12
C TYR A 54 13.73 0.51 -7.99
N VAL A 55 13.63 0.07 -6.73
CA VAL A 55 14.09 0.88 -5.58
C VAL A 55 15.61 1.05 -5.53
N THR A 56 16.40 0.23 -6.25
CA THR A 56 17.85 0.49 -6.39
C THR A 56 18.15 1.81 -7.10
N THR A 57 17.19 2.32 -7.89
CA THR A 57 17.28 3.63 -8.55
C THR A 57 16.83 4.79 -7.64
N LEU A 58 16.34 4.48 -6.44
CA LEU A 58 15.75 5.42 -5.47
C LEU A 58 16.45 5.28 -4.09
N PRO A 59 17.75 5.61 -3.98
CA PRO A 59 18.57 5.30 -2.81
C PRO A 59 18.08 5.95 -1.51
N GLU A 60 17.32 7.04 -1.59
CA GLU A 60 16.75 7.76 -0.44
C GLU A 60 15.48 7.09 0.12
N ILE A 61 14.87 6.15 -0.61
CA ILE A 61 13.60 5.52 -0.23
C ILE A 61 13.87 4.14 0.35
N ARG A 62 13.73 4.04 1.68
CA ARG A 62 13.73 2.75 2.36
C ARG A 62 12.40 2.03 2.17
N VAL A 63 12.43 0.79 1.70
CA VAL A 63 11.23 -0.06 1.58
C VAL A 63 11.25 -1.23 2.56
N HIS A 64 10.15 -1.40 3.28
CA HIS A 64 9.87 -2.52 4.17
C HIS A 64 9.04 -3.56 3.42
N TYR A 65 9.45 -4.83 3.50
CA TYR A 65 8.78 -5.94 2.81
C TYR A 65 8.09 -6.83 3.83
N ILE A 66 6.80 -7.06 3.64
CA ILE A 66 6.02 -7.99 4.47
C ILE A 66 5.92 -9.33 3.75
N ASP A 67 6.17 -10.41 4.48
CA ASP A 67 6.10 -11.78 3.97
C ASP A 67 4.75 -12.09 3.31
N TYR A 68 4.81 -12.95 2.29
CA TYR A 68 3.62 -13.41 1.59
C TYR A 68 2.74 -14.30 2.47
N ASP A 69 1.57 -13.79 2.87
CA ASP A 69 0.51 -14.60 3.47
C ASP A 69 -0.84 -14.40 2.76
N PRO A 70 -1.21 -15.29 1.82
CA PRO A 70 -2.48 -15.19 1.10
C PRO A 70 -3.70 -15.40 2.03
N ARG A 71 -3.51 -16.03 3.19
CA ARG A 71 -4.59 -16.31 4.14
C ARG A 71 -5.11 -15.03 4.78
N GLU A 72 -4.29 -13.98 4.91
CA GLU A 72 -4.73 -12.67 5.39
C GLU A 72 -5.80 -12.08 4.45
N TYR A 73 -5.57 -12.20 3.13
CA TYR A 73 -6.54 -11.76 2.12
C TYR A 73 -7.84 -12.55 2.18
N PHE A 74 -7.78 -13.89 2.17
CA PHE A 74 -8.99 -14.73 2.21
C PHE A 74 -9.79 -14.53 3.50
N ARG A 75 -9.12 -14.36 4.65
CA ARG A 75 -9.78 -14.00 5.91
C ARG A 75 -10.46 -12.64 5.84
N ALA A 76 -9.83 -11.64 5.22
CA ALA A 76 -10.39 -10.29 5.12
C ALA A 76 -11.61 -10.22 4.22
N ILE A 77 -11.60 -10.91 3.06
CA ILE A 77 -12.77 -10.92 2.18
C ILE A 77 -13.90 -11.80 2.72
N GLY A 78 -13.57 -12.87 3.46
CA GLY A 78 -14.55 -13.85 3.93
C GLY A 78 -15.38 -14.38 2.77
N GLU A 79 -16.69 -14.24 2.84
CA GLU A 79 -17.64 -14.67 1.80
C GLU A 79 -17.91 -13.58 0.73
N LYS A 80 -17.26 -12.42 0.80
CA LYS A 80 -17.44 -11.30 -0.13
C LYS A 80 -16.55 -11.49 -1.37
N PHE A 81 -16.95 -12.37 -2.27
CA PHE A 81 -16.17 -12.68 -3.48
C PHE A 81 -16.36 -11.66 -4.61
N ASP A 82 -17.46 -10.92 -4.59
CA ASP A 82 -17.82 -10.00 -5.66
C ASP A 82 -17.47 -8.53 -5.35
N PRO A 83 -17.06 -7.75 -6.36
CA PRO A 83 -17.09 -6.30 -6.27
C PRO A 83 -18.51 -5.79 -5.99
N PRO A 84 -18.66 -4.66 -5.27
CA PRO A 84 -17.57 -3.84 -4.74
C PRO A 84 -17.01 -4.35 -3.40
N TYR A 85 -17.73 -5.24 -2.72
CA TYR A 85 -17.45 -5.62 -1.33
C TYR A 85 -16.12 -6.37 -1.14
N ARG A 86 -15.73 -7.21 -2.11
CA ARG A 86 -14.39 -7.83 -2.14
C ARG A 86 -13.29 -6.77 -2.12
N CYS A 87 -13.41 -5.78 -3.01
CA CYS A 87 -12.42 -4.72 -3.17
C CYS A 87 -12.32 -3.88 -1.90
N TYR A 88 -13.46 -3.50 -1.32
CA TYR A 88 -13.50 -2.71 -0.08
C TYR A 88 -12.80 -3.44 1.08
N SER A 89 -13.06 -4.74 1.23
CA SER A 89 -12.44 -5.56 2.27
C SER A 89 -10.92 -5.70 2.03
N CYS A 90 -10.50 -5.86 0.78
CA CYS A 90 -9.09 -5.91 0.40
C CYS A 90 -8.36 -4.57 0.63
N TRP A 91 -8.99 -3.43 0.32
CA TRP A 91 -8.39 -2.12 0.54
C TRP A 91 -8.28 -1.80 2.02
N GLN A 92 -9.34 -2.09 2.79
CA GLN A 92 -9.33 -1.93 4.24
C GLN A 92 -8.18 -2.71 4.88
N LEU A 93 -8.00 -3.99 4.51
CA LEU A 93 -6.88 -4.82 5.00
C LEU A 93 -5.52 -4.13 4.77
N ARG A 94 -5.29 -3.59 3.57
CA ARG A 94 -4.00 -2.97 3.21
C ARG A 94 -3.79 -1.64 3.94
N LEU A 95 -4.81 -0.79 3.95
CA LEU A 95 -4.74 0.53 4.60
C LEU A 95 -4.58 0.38 6.11
N GLU A 96 -5.29 -0.54 6.75
CA GLU A 96 -5.12 -0.82 8.18
C GLU A 96 -3.72 -1.36 8.51
N LYS A 97 -3.17 -2.28 7.70
CA LYS A 97 -1.81 -2.79 7.89
C LYS A 97 -0.77 -1.66 7.80
N THR A 98 -0.95 -0.76 6.84
CA THR A 98 -0.06 0.39 6.63
C THR A 98 -0.16 1.41 7.77
N ALA A 99 -1.37 1.79 8.18
CA ALA A 99 -1.58 2.69 9.32
C ALA A 99 -0.99 2.10 10.61
N GLN A 100 -1.23 0.80 10.86
CA GLN A 100 -0.66 0.09 12.00
C GLN A 100 0.87 0.10 11.98
N PHE A 101 1.49 -0.14 10.82
CA PHE A 101 2.94 -0.08 10.66
C PHE A 101 3.48 1.34 10.89
N ALA A 102 2.82 2.35 10.33
CA ALA A 102 3.19 3.76 10.50
C ALA A 102 3.19 4.15 11.99
N LYS A 103 2.10 3.84 12.72
CA LYS A 103 2.00 4.07 14.16
C LYS A 103 3.12 3.37 14.93
N LYS A 104 3.37 2.08 14.65
CA LYS A 104 4.41 1.29 15.33
C LYS A 104 5.82 1.86 15.14
N ASN A 105 6.08 2.51 14.00
CA ASN A 105 7.39 3.07 13.65
C ASN A 105 7.47 4.59 13.83
N ASN A 106 6.48 5.20 14.52
CA ASN A 106 6.38 6.64 14.76
C ASN A 106 6.48 7.46 13.45
N ILE A 107 5.85 6.99 12.37
CA ILE A 107 5.73 7.72 11.11
C ILE A 107 4.38 8.45 11.14
N PRO A 108 4.36 9.80 11.12
CA PRO A 108 3.16 10.59 11.40
C PRO A 108 2.13 10.58 10.26
N LEU A 109 2.54 10.26 9.04
CA LEU A 109 1.69 10.27 7.86
C LEU A 109 1.75 8.91 7.15
N PHE A 110 0.65 8.50 6.55
CA PHE A 110 0.68 7.39 5.59
C PHE A 110 -0.21 7.67 4.38
N THR A 111 0.09 7.01 3.29
CA THR A 111 -0.68 7.05 2.04
C THR A 111 -0.61 5.69 1.34
N SER A 112 -1.18 5.57 0.14
CA SER A 112 -1.21 4.32 -0.60
C SER A 112 -1.17 4.51 -2.10
N THR A 113 -0.41 3.64 -2.78
CA THR A 113 -0.39 3.55 -4.24
C THR A 113 -1.71 3.08 -4.85
N LEU A 114 -2.71 2.67 -4.05
CA LEU A 114 -4.06 2.35 -4.54
C LEU A 114 -4.71 3.58 -5.21
N LEU A 115 -4.39 4.79 -4.74
CA LEU A 115 -4.95 6.04 -5.26
C LEU A 115 -4.52 6.36 -6.71
N VAL A 116 -3.50 5.67 -7.24
CA VAL A 116 -3.05 5.86 -8.63
C VAL A 116 -4.06 5.37 -9.66
N SER A 117 -4.93 4.41 -9.32
CA SER A 117 -5.83 3.81 -10.31
C SER A 117 -7.12 4.64 -10.50
N PRO A 118 -7.36 5.25 -11.67
CA PRO A 118 -8.58 6.05 -11.89
C PRO A 118 -9.86 5.20 -11.93
N TYR A 119 -9.74 3.88 -12.07
CA TYR A 119 -10.86 2.94 -12.11
C TYR A 119 -11.33 2.50 -10.72
N GLN A 120 -10.57 2.80 -9.66
CA GLN A 120 -10.96 2.48 -8.30
C GLN A 120 -11.85 3.56 -7.71
N ASP A 121 -12.74 3.15 -6.80
CA ASP A 121 -13.60 4.04 -6.03
C ASP A 121 -12.74 4.88 -5.06
N GLN A 122 -12.36 6.07 -5.54
CA GLN A 122 -11.44 6.99 -4.84
C GLN A 122 -12.02 7.50 -3.53
N GLU A 123 -13.33 7.80 -3.50
CA GLU A 123 -13.99 8.29 -2.30
C GLU A 123 -14.03 7.20 -1.23
N LYS A 124 -14.27 5.94 -1.62
CA LYS A 124 -14.21 4.83 -0.68
C LYS A 124 -12.79 4.59 -0.15
N LEU A 125 -11.77 4.67 -1.01
CA LEU A 125 -10.37 4.53 -0.59
C LEU A 125 -9.97 5.60 0.45
N LYS A 126 -10.31 6.86 0.19
CA LYS A 126 -10.06 7.98 1.13
C LYS A 126 -10.80 7.77 2.45
N GLN A 127 -12.07 7.34 2.40
CA GLN A 127 -12.85 7.03 3.59
C GLN A 127 -12.18 5.93 4.43
N LEU A 128 -11.78 4.82 3.80
CA LEU A 128 -11.12 3.71 4.47
C LEU A 128 -9.75 4.13 5.04
N GLY A 129 -9.00 4.96 4.32
CA GLY A 129 -7.73 5.51 4.77
C GLY A 129 -7.91 6.37 6.02
N LYS A 130 -8.91 7.25 6.03
CA LYS A 130 -9.22 8.09 7.21
C LYS A 130 -9.58 7.22 8.42
N LEU A 131 -10.45 6.23 8.25
CA LEU A 131 -10.83 5.30 9.32
C LEU A 131 -9.62 4.52 9.86
N ALA A 132 -8.70 4.10 8.98
CA ALA A 132 -7.47 3.41 9.39
C ALA A 132 -6.55 4.33 10.23
N GLY A 133 -6.41 5.60 9.84
CA GLY A 133 -5.62 6.58 10.60
C GLY A 133 -6.26 7.04 11.90
N GLU A 134 -7.58 7.03 12.01
CA GLU A 134 -8.27 7.28 13.30
C GLU A 134 -8.08 6.11 14.27
N LYS A 135 -7.99 4.88 13.74
CA LYS A 135 -7.81 3.65 14.52
C LYS A 135 -6.38 3.47 15.02
N TYR A 136 -5.38 3.87 14.23
CA TYR A 136 -3.95 3.70 14.52
C TYR A 136 -3.24 5.05 14.44
#